data_AF-A0A0F9NWA3-F1
#
_entry.id   AF-A0A0F9NWA3-F1
#
_cell.length_a   1.000
_cell.length_b   1.000
_cell.length_c   1.000
_cell.angle_alpha   90.00
_cell.angle_beta   90.00
_cell.angle_gamma   90.00
#
_symmetry.space_group_name_H-M   'P 1'
#
loop_
_entity.id
_entity.type
_entity.pdbx_description
1 polymer ?
#
loop_
_entity_poly.entity_id
_entity_poly.type
_entity_poly.pdbx_seq_one_letter_code
_entity_poly.pdbx_strand_id
1 'polypeptide(L)'
;MPVEKTVIAEAKECPICHHPETMSQKAAKPLKESGKLPKEVFTSLSHIQIPMTDPRIALTVPTLLVYYDACAKCGFPYATKAETYQAPVVVKQQKPTGGFSPS
;
A
#
# COMPACT_ATOMS: atom_id res chain seq x y z
N MET A 1 11.90 12.03 10.24
CA MET A 1 12.48 12.24 8.89
C MET A 1 11.42 11.81 7.88
N PRO A 2 11.13 12.59 6.83
CA PRO A 2 10.18 12.18 5.81
C PRO A 2 10.71 10.90 5.14
N VAL A 3 9.83 9.90 5.03
CA VAL A 3 10.13 8.66 4.34
C VAL A 3 10.12 8.97 2.84
N GLU A 4 11.30 9.07 2.24
CA GLU A 4 11.42 9.27 0.81
C GLU A 4 10.87 8.03 0.08
N LYS A 5 9.90 8.26 -0.80
CA LYS A 5 9.27 7.23 -1.60
C LYS A 5 9.64 7.42 -3.06
N THR A 6 10.07 6.34 -3.70
CA THR A 6 10.39 6.33 -5.14
C THR A 6 9.33 5.53 -5.88
N VAL A 7 8.62 6.15 -6.81
CA VAL A 7 7.66 5.44 -7.67
C VAL A 7 8.42 4.59 -8.68
N ILE A 8 8.15 3.29 -8.70
CA ILE A 8 8.77 2.34 -9.62
C ILE A 8 7.88 2.14 -10.84
N ALA A 9 6.57 2.01 -10.62
CA ALA A 9 5.59 1.77 -11.67
C ALA A 9 4.24 2.34 -11.26
N GLU A 10 3.50 2.87 -12.24
CA GLU A 10 2.13 3.35 -12.06
C GLU A 10 1.32 3.06 -13.31
N ALA A 11 0.21 2.35 -13.13
CA ALA A 11 -0.70 2.01 -14.21
C ALA A 11 -1.60 3.22 -14.51
N LYS A 12 -1.56 3.70 -15.75
CA LYS A 12 -2.40 4.81 -16.21
C LYS A 12 -3.84 4.38 -16.49
N GLU A 13 -4.05 3.09 -16.78
CA GLU A 13 -5.35 2.53 -17.16
C GLU A 13 -5.47 1.05 -16.80
N CYS A 14 -6.71 0.56 -16.79
CA CYS A 14 -7.01 -0.85 -16.57
C CYS A 14 -6.40 -1.72 -17.68
N PRO A 15 -5.64 -2.78 -17.36
CA PRO A 15 -4.99 -3.63 -18.36
C PRO A 15 -5.97 -4.48 -19.19
N ILE A 16 -7.25 -4.51 -18.82
CA ILE A 16 -8.28 -5.31 -19.50
C ILE A 16 -9.19 -4.45 -20.39
N CYS A 17 -9.71 -3.34 -19.85
CA CYS A 17 -10.69 -2.51 -20.57
C CYS A 17 -10.21 -1.08 -20.85
N HIS A 18 -8.94 -0.78 -20.54
CA HIS A 18 -8.28 0.52 -20.78
C HIS A 18 -9.01 1.72 -20.15
N HIS A 19 -9.87 1.48 -19.16
CA HIS A 19 -10.51 2.56 -18.41
C HIS A 19 -9.51 3.16 -17.41
N PRO A 20 -9.36 4.50 -17.34
CA PRO A 20 -8.32 5.14 -16.53
C PRO A 20 -8.63 5.16 -15.03
N GLU A 21 -9.91 5.10 -14.64
CA GLU A 21 -10.29 5.27 -13.23
C GLU A 21 -10.41 3.93 -12.48
N THR A 22 -10.04 3.97 -11.20
CA THR A 22 -10.25 2.87 -10.25
C THR A 22 -11.37 3.20 -9.27
N MET A 23 -11.94 2.17 -8.63
CA MET A 23 -13.04 2.33 -7.68
C MET A 23 -12.65 3.24 -6.51
N SER A 24 -11.46 3.06 -5.94
CA SER A 24 -11.02 3.88 -4.79
C SER A 24 -10.77 5.33 -5.19
N GLN A 25 -10.16 5.57 -6.35
CA GLN A 25 -9.94 6.93 -6.86
C GLN A 25 -11.27 7.65 -7.10
N LYS A 26 -12.24 6.97 -7.70
CA LYS A 26 -13.58 7.52 -7.95
C LYS A 26 -14.31 7.85 -6.65
N ALA A 27 -14.23 6.98 -5.65
CA ALA A 27 -14.81 7.22 -4.33
C ALA A 27 -14.10 8.35 -3.55
N ALA A 28 -12.78 8.47 -3.72
CA ALA A 28 -11.97 9.48 -3.04
C ALA A 28 -12.11 10.88 -3.65
N LYS A 29 -12.47 11.00 -4.93
CA LYS A 29 -12.61 12.28 -5.65
C LYS A 29 -13.43 13.34 -4.89
N PRO A 30 -14.68 13.10 -4.44
CA PRO A 30 -15.45 14.09 -3.68
C PRO A 30 -14.80 14.43 -2.32
N LEU A 31 -14.08 13.50 -1.70
CA LEU A 31 -13.37 13.74 -0.44
C LEU A 31 -12.15 14.64 -0.65
N LYS A 32 -11.45 14.48 -1.78
CA LYS A 32 -10.34 15.35 -2.19
C LYS A 32 -10.82 16.74 -2.56
N GLU A 33 -11.92 16.84 -3.30
CA GLU A 33 -12.52 18.11 -3.72
C GLU A 33 -13.05 18.91 -2.52
N SER A 34 -13.66 18.24 -1.54
CA SER A 34 -14.11 18.86 -0.29
C SER A 34 -13.00 19.12 0.75
N GLY A 35 -11.74 18.76 0.44
CA GLY A 35 -10.60 18.96 1.33
C GLY A 35 -10.54 18.00 2.53
N LYS A 36 -11.44 17.02 2.62
CA LYS A 36 -11.42 15.97 3.67
C LYS A 36 -10.26 14.99 3.49
N LEU A 37 -9.73 14.88 2.27
CA LEU A 37 -8.56 14.08 1.95
C LEU A 37 -7.52 14.95 1.23
N PRO A 38 -6.22 14.87 1.56
CA PRO A 38 -5.20 15.61 0.81
C PRO A 38 -5.20 15.21 -0.67
N LYS A 39 -5.06 16.20 -1.56
CA LYS A 39 -5.12 15.99 -3.01
C LYS A 39 -4.06 14.98 -3.50
N GLU A 40 -2.88 15.04 -2.90
CA GLU A 40 -1.69 14.28 -3.27
C GLU A 40 -1.69 12.83 -2.76
N VAL A 41 -2.60 12.47 -1.84
CA VAL A 41 -2.65 11.10 -1.30
C VAL A 41 -3.13 10.12 -2.37
N PHE A 42 -2.32 9.09 -2.62
CA PHE A 42 -2.71 7.97 -3.47
C PHE A 42 -3.72 7.08 -2.72
N THR A 43 -4.78 6.66 -3.41
CA THR A 43 -5.88 5.87 -2.83
C THR A 43 -6.01 4.54 -3.56
N SER A 44 -6.21 3.48 -2.79
CA SER A 44 -6.28 2.09 -3.26
C SER A 44 -7.13 1.27 -2.31
N LEU A 45 -7.71 0.15 -2.77
CA LEU A 45 -8.46 -0.77 -1.90
C LEU A 45 -7.57 -1.47 -0.89
N SER A 46 -6.37 -1.84 -1.31
CA SER A 46 -5.41 -2.53 -0.45
C SER A 46 -3.99 -2.21 -0.88
N HIS A 47 -3.05 -2.45 0.02
CA HIS A 47 -1.62 -2.41 -0.30
C HIS A 47 -0.90 -3.52 0.44
N ILE A 48 0.19 -3.99 -0.14
CA ILE A 48 1.10 -4.95 0.49
C ILE A 48 2.46 -4.30 0.65
N GLN A 49 3.12 -4.60 1.76
CA GLN A 49 4.48 -4.17 2.07
C GLN A 49 5.38 -5.40 2.04
N ILE A 50 6.35 -5.41 1.13
CA ILE A 50 7.27 -6.51 0.94
C ILE A 50 8.67 -6.00 1.27
N PRO A 51 9.27 -6.41 2.41
CA PRO A 51 10.66 -6.10 2.67
C PRO A 51 11.55 -6.80 1.62
N MET A 52 12.42 -6.04 0.97
CA MET A 52 13.31 -6.55 -0.08
C MET A 52 14.58 -7.21 0.48
N THR A 53 14.83 -7.04 1.78
CA THR A 53 15.92 -7.69 2.51
C THR A 53 15.37 -8.30 3.81
N ASP A 54 16.13 -9.21 4.42
CA ASP A 54 15.76 -9.78 5.71
C ASP A 54 15.65 -8.65 6.76
N PRO A 55 14.51 -8.48 7.44
CA PRO A 55 14.35 -7.42 8.44
C PRO A 55 15.09 -7.68 9.74
N ARG A 56 15.62 -8.88 9.98
CA ARG A 56 16.33 -9.23 11.23
C ARG A 56 17.75 -8.67 11.31
N ILE A 57 18.30 -8.23 10.17
CA ILE A 57 19.71 -7.82 10.04
C ILE A 57 19.90 -6.31 9.87
N ALA A 58 18.82 -5.52 9.81
CA ALA A 58 18.90 -4.08 9.56
C ALA A 58 17.88 -3.30 10.38
N LEU A 59 18.21 -2.06 10.76
CA LEU A 59 17.30 -1.15 11.45
C LEU A 59 16.26 -0.52 10.50
N THR A 60 16.62 -0.40 9.22
CA THR A 60 15.77 0.07 8.13
C THR A 60 15.90 -0.87 6.94
N VAL A 61 14.78 -1.22 6.32
CA VAL A 61 14.74 -2.18 5.22
C VAL A 61 14.11 -1.52 4.00
N PRO A 62 14.78 -1.58 2.82
CA PRO A 62 14.12 -1.21 1.57
C PRO A 62 12.87 -2.08 1.41
N THR A 63 11.73 -1.42 1.30
CA THR A 63 10.42 -2.08 1.27
C THR A 63 9.70 -1.66 0.00
N LEU A 64 9.22 -2.66 -0.72
CA LEU A 64 8.34 -2.49 -1.87
C LEU A 64 6.89 -2.38 -1.36
N LEU A 65 6.25 -1.27 -1.68
CA LEU A 65 4.84 -1.01 -1.44
C LEU A 65 4.08 -1.17 -2.75
N VAL A 66 3.22 -2.19 -2.85
CA VAL A 66 2.38 -2.42 -4.02
C VAL A 66 0.94 -2.12 -3.68
N TYR A 67 0.33 -1.22 -4.44
CA TYR A 67 -1.05 -0.79 -4.30
C TYR A 67 -1.94 -1.57 -5.27
N TYR A 68 -3.04 -2.11 -4.75
CA TYR A 68 -4.04 -2.84 -5.52
C TYR A 68 -5.39 -2.14 -5.45
N ASP A 69 -6.08 -2.10 -6.58
CA ASP A 69 -7.41 -1.54 -6.71
C ASP A 69 -8.21 -2.32 -7.76
N ALA A 70 -9.49 -1.99 -7.90
CA ALA A 70 -10.37 -2.53 -8.93
C ALA A 70 -10.70 -1.45 -9.97
N CYS A 71 -10.81 -1.84 -11.24
CA CYS A 71 -11.25 -0.95 -12.31
C CYS A 71 -12.68 -0.44 -12.04
N ALA A 72 -12.91 0.86 -12.17
CA ALA A 72 -14.23 1.46 -11.94
C ALA A 72 -15.28 1.08 -13.00
N LYS A 73 -14.86 0.47 -14.12
CA LYS A 73 -15.73 0.05 -15.22
C LYS A 73 -15.98 -1.46 -15.23
N CYS A 74 -14.92 -2.26 -15.34
CA CYS A 74 -15.06 -3.72 -15.47
C CYS A 74 -14.89 -4.48 -14.14
N GLY A 75 -14.53 -3.82 -13.04
CA GLY A 75 -14.34 -4.44 -11.73
C GLY A 75 -13.09 -5.31 -11.59
N PHE A 76 -12.28 -5.46 -12.64
CA PHE A 76 -11.07 -6.29 -12.60
C PHE A 76 -10.07 -5.75 -11.57
N PRO A 77 -9.57 -6.58 -10.63
CA PRO A 77 -8.55 -6.17 -9.67
C PRO A 77 -7.14 -6.22 -10.28
N TYR A 78 -6.34 -5.18 -10.08
CA TYR A 78 -4.96 -5.12 -10.59
C TYR A 78 -4.07 -4.21 -9.73
N ALA A 79 -2.76 -4.36 -9.88
CA ALA A 79 -1.78 -3.48 -9.25
C ALA A 79 -1.78 -2.13 -9.97
N THR A 80 -2.03 -1.05 -9.24
CA THR A 80 -2.18 0.30 -9.80
C THR A 80 -0.93 1.14 -9.62
N LYS A 81 -0.16 0.89 -8.56
CA LYS A 81 1.07 1.61 -8.28
C LYS A 81 2.03 0.75 -7.47
N ALA A 82 3.32 0.92 -7.71
CA ALA A 82 4.39 0.34 -6.92
C ALA A 82 5.39 1.43 -6.53
N GLU A 83 5.74 1.49 -5.25
CA GLU A 83 6.71 2.44 -4.68
C GLU A 83 7.74 1.69 -3.84
N THR A 84 8.98 2.15 -3.81
CA THR A 84 9.96 1.76 -2.79
C THR A 84 10.12 2.83 -1.75
N TYR A 85 10.32 2.41 -0.51
CA TYR A 85 10.67 3.31 0.58
C TYR A 85 11.53 2.61 1.63
N GLN A 86 12.21 3.38 2.46
CA GLN A 86 12.94 2.86 3.61
C GLN A 86 11.97 2.72 4.79
N ALA A 87 11.60 1.49 5.13
CA ALA A 87 10.74 1.21 6.27
C ALA A 87 11.57 0.94 7.53
N PRO A 88 11.22 1.52 8.69
CA PRO A 88 11.79 1.07 9.95
C PRO A 88 11.32 -0.35 10.25
N VAL A 89 12.21 -1.20 10.75
CA VAL A 89 11.82 -2.56 11.16
C VAL A 89 10.99 -2.46 12.44
N VAL A 90 9.67 -2.63 12.32
CA VAL A 90 8.81 -2.81 13.49
C VAL A 90 8.94 -4.26 13.93
N VAL A 91 9.88 -4.53 14.84
CA VAL A 91 9.91 -5.79 15.59
C VAL A 91 8.64 -5.80 16.45
N LYS A 92 7.56 -6.40 15.95
CA LYS A 92 6.46 -6.80 16.84
C LYS A 92 7.04 -7.84 17.78
N GLN A 93 7.50 -7.42 18.96
CA GLN A 93 7.70 -8.33 20.08
C GLN A 93 6.37 -9.06 20.26
N GLN A 94 6.30 -10.32 19.84
CA GLN A 94 5.25 -11.21 20.31
C GLN A 94 5.43 -11.24 21.82
N LYS A 95 4.50 -10.63 22.57
CA LYS A 95 4.40 -10.90 24.00
C LYS A 95 4.30 -12.42 24.13
N PRO A 96 5.15 -13.08 24.94
CA PRO A 96 4.99 -14.50 25.20
C PRO A 96 3.57 -14.69 25.75
N THR A 97 2.73 -15.36 24.97
CA THR A 97 1.42 -15.82 25.42
C THR A 97 1.70 -16.77 26.58
N GLY A 98 1.22 -16.37 27.76
CA GLY A 98 1.52 -17.01 29.04
C GLY A 98 1.33 -18.52 29.00
N GLY A 99 2.20 -19.21 29.73
CA GLY A 99 2.21 -20.65 29.89
C GLY A 99 0.84 -21.17 30.31
N PHE A 100 0.41 -22.21 29.61
CA PHE A 100 -0.70 -23.05 30.00
C PHE A 100 -0.28 -23.86 31.24
N SER A 101 -0.87 -23.58 32.40
CA SER A 101 -0.82 -24.49 33.56
C SER A 101 -1.99 -25.46 33.46
N PRO A 102 -1.76 -26.77 33.21
CA PRO A 102 -2.80 -27.76 33.44
C PRO A 102 -2.97 -27.96 34.95
N SER A 103 -4.24 -28.01 35.36
CA SER A 103 -4.69 -28.32 36.72
C SER A 103 -4.47 -29.78 37.08
#